data_AF-A0A4D6RZ85-F1
#
_entry.id   AF-A0A4D6RZ85-F1
#
_cell.length_a   1.000
_cell.length_b   1.000
_cell.length_c   1.000
_cell.angle_alpha   90.00
_cell.angle_beta   90.00
_cell.angle_gamma   90.00
#
_symmetry.space_group_name_H-M   'P 1'
#
loop_
_entity.id
_entity.type
_entity.pdbx_description
1 polymer ?
#
loop_
_entity_poly.entity_id
_entity_poly.type
_entity_poly.pdbx_seq_one_letter_code
_entity_poly.pdbx_strand_id
1 'polypeptide(L)'
;YEPGDDPRKLRPGEIDPNPESKPARPDPVDMDEDEKEMLSEARARLANTRGKKAKRKAREKQLEEARRLASLQKRRELKAAGIEVRKRKRKRRGIDYNAEIPFEKRPPPGFYDVTDEEDRPADQPKFPTTVEELEGERRIDKEARLRRQDIAKNKIAECQDAPAAIMQANKLNDPETVRKRSKLMLPPPQISDHELEEIAKMGYASDLLAGNE
;
A
#
# COMPACT_ATOMS: atom_id res chain seq x y z
N TYR A 1 -66.32 -29.54 -6.15
CA TYR A 1 -65.18 -28.63 -6.35
C TYR A 1 -65.20 -27.69 -5.15
N GLU A 2 -64.34 -27.96 -4.17
CA GLU A 2 -64.22 -27.16 -2.94
C GLU A 2 -63.60 -25.80 -3.27
N PRO A 3 -64.15 -24.65 -2.83
CA PRO A 3 -63.68 -23.31 -3.21
C PRO A 3 -62.47 -22.82 -2.39
N GLY A 4 -61.70 -23.73 -1.78
CA GLY A 4 -60.65 -23.40 -0.78
C GLY A 4 -59.20 -23.62 -1.21
N ASP A 5 -58.96 -24.37 -2.29
CA ASP A 5 -57.61 -24.65 -2.78
C ASP A 5 -57.34 -23.87 -4.08
N ASP A 6 -56.98 -22.59 -3.95
CA ASP A 6 -56.36 -21.85 -5.06
C ASP A 6 -54.94 -22.42 -5.28
N PRO A 7 -54.64 -23.06 -6.42
CA PRO A 7 -53.32 -23.64 -6.69
C PRO A 7 -52.20 -22.60 -6.77
N ARG A 8 -52.53 -21.31 -6.73
CA ARG A 8 -51.59 -20.20 -6.64
C ARG A 8 -51.49 -19.76 -5.18
N LYS A 9 -50.50 -20.33 -4.47
CA LYS A 9 -50.14 -20.00 -3.07
C LYS A 9 -49.79 -18.51 -2.81
N LEU A 10 -49.91 -17.63 -3.80
CA LEU A 10 -49.71 -16.20 -3.70
C LEU A 10 -50.81 -15.50 -4.50
N ARG A 11 -51.54 -14.57 -3.88
CA ARG A 11 -52.52 -13.76 -4.63
C ARG A 11 -51.76 -12.80 -5.56
N PRO A 12 -52.25 -12.52 -6.78
CA PRO A 12 -51.66 -11.50 -7.63
C PRO A 12 -51.59 -10.15 -6.89
N GLY A 13 -50.38 -9.63 -6.70
CA GLY A 13 -50.13 -8.39 -5.95
C GLY A 13 -49.58 -8.56 -4.54
N GLU A 14 -49.51 -9.80 -4.01
CA GLU A 14 -48.79 -10.08 -2.75
C GLU A 14 -47.29 -10.17 -3.01
N ILE A 15 -46.49 -9.61 -2.09
CA ILE A 15 -45.02 -9.71 -2.12
C ILE A 15 -44.65 -11.15 -1.75
N ASP A 16 -43.72 -11.74 -2.50
CA ASP A 16 -43.21 -13.07 -2.18
C ASP A 16 -42.55 -13.08 -0.79
N PRO A 17 -42.93 -14.01 0.10
CA PRO A 17 -42.33 -14.11 1.43
C PRO A 17 -40.85 -14.52 1.46
N ASN A 18 -40.26 -15.02 0.37
CA ASN A 18 -38.84 -15.41 0.33
C ASN A 18 -38.12 -14.99 -0.98
N PRO A 19 -37.95 -13.67 -1.22
CA PRO A 19 -37.33 -13.16 -2.44
C PRO A 19 -35.84 -13.50 -2.55
N GLU A 20 -35.15 -13.78 -1.44
CA GLU A 20 -33.71 -14.12 -1.43
C GLU A 20 -33.42 -15.48 -2.06
N SER A 21 -34.42 -16.37 -2.12
CA SER A 21 -34.30 -17.70 -2.73
C SER A 21 -34.43 -17.71 -4.26
N LYS A 22 -34.84 -16.58 -4.85
CA LYS A 22 -35.01 -16.45 -6.30
C LYS A 22 -33.68 -16.11 -6.99
N PRO A 23 -33.48 -16.57 -8.25
CA PRO A 23 -32.32 -16.16 -9.03
C PRO A 23 -32.34 -14.65 -9.30
N ALA A 24 -31.15 -14.05 -9.33
CA ALA A 24 -30.99 -12.64 -9.64
C ALA A 24 -31.47 -12.32 -11.06
N ARG A 25 -32.08 -11.15 -11.23
CA ARG A 25 -32.46 -10.65 -12.56
C ARG A 25 -31.19 -10.17 -13.29
N PRO A 26 -31.05 -10.44 -14.60
CA PRO A 26 -29.97 -9.86 -15.39
C PRO A 26 -30.05 -8.34 -15.43
N ASP A 27 -28.89 -7.69 -15.50
CA ASP A 27 -28.79 -6.23 -15.59
C ASP A 27 -29.42 -5.71 -16.89
N PRO A 28 -30.19 -4.61 -16.86
CA PRO A 28 -30.73 -4.00 -18.07
C PRO A 28 -29.61 -3.34 -18.88
N VAL A 29 -29.81 -3.26 -20.21
CA VAL A 29 -28.85 -2.61 -21.12
C VAL A 29 -28.64 -1.15 -20.74
N ASP A 30 -29.75 -0.46 -20.46
CA ASP A 30 -29.76 0.91 -19.99
C ASP A 30 -30.02 0.90 -18.47
N MET A 31 -28.96 0.73 -17.68
CA MET A 31 -29.07 0.85 -16.22
C MET A 31 -29.49 2.27 -15.82
N ASP A 32 -30.36 2.34 -14.82
CA ASP A 32 -30.86 3.59 -14.28
C ASP A 32 -29.76 4.36 -13.52
N GLU A 33 -30.00 5.63 -13.22
CA GLU A 33 -29.04 6.49 -12.51
C GLU A 33 -28.71 5.92 -11.12
N ASP A 34 -29.70 5.40 -10.42
CA ASP A 34 -29.56 4.79 -9.08
C ASP A 34 -28.60 3.60 -9.10
N GLU A 35 -28.70 2.71 -10.10
CA GLU A 35 -27.84 1.52 -10.22
C GLU A 35 -26.40 1.90 -10.58
N LYS A 36 -26.24 2.87 -11.49
CA LYS A 36 -24.92 3.41 -11.85
C LYS A 36 -24.26 4.10 -10.65
N GLU A 37 -25.01 4.89 -9.89
CA GLU A 37 -24.53 5.54 -8.67
C GLU A 37 -24.13 4.49 -7.64
N MET A 38 -24.95 3.47 -7.42
CA MET A 38 -24.67 2.35 -6.51
C MET A 38 -23.35 1.64 -6.86
N LEU A 39 -23.12 1.32 -8.14
CA LEU A 39 -21.86 0.71 -8.59
C LEU A 39 -20.67 1.67 -8.40
N SER A 40 -20.86 2.96 -8.68
CA SER A 40 -19.80 3.96 -8.51
C SER A 40 -19.40 4.10 -7.03
N GLU A 41 -20.39 4.09 -6.13
CA GLU A 41 -20.17 4.14 -4.69
C GLU A 41 -19.48 2.86 -4.21
N ALA A 42 -19.94 1.69 -4.65
CA ALA A 42 -19.32 0.42 -4.31
C ALA A 42 -17.84 0.38 -4.72
N ARG A 43 -17.51 0.81 -5.96
CA ARG A 43 -16.12 0.93 -6.44
C ARG A 43 -15.31 1.89 -5.57
N ALA A 44 -15.86 3.06 -5.24
CA ALA A 44 -15.19 4.05 -4.41
C ALA A 44 -14.93 3.51 -2.99
N ARG A 45 -15.88 2.79 -2.39
CA ARG A 45 -15.73 2.16 -1.07
C ARG A 45 -14.65 1.07 -1.10
N LEU A 46 -14.66 0.18 -2.10
CA LEU A 46 -13.67 -0.89 -2.25
C LEU A 46 -12.24 -0.36 -2.46
N ALA A 47 -12.07 0.69 -3.25
CA ALA A 47 -10.76 1.30 -3.49
C ALA A 47 -10.21 2.05 -2.26
N ASN A 48 -11.08 2.49 -1.36
CA ASN A 48 -10.70 3.30 -0.21
C ASN A 48 -10.23 2.44 0.98
N THR A 49 -8.92 2.23 1.07
CA THR A 49 -8.30 1.52 2.21
C THR A 49 -7.85 2.43 3.35
N ARG A 50 -7.86 3.77 3.14
CA ARG A 50 -7.29 4.76 4.07
C ARG A 50 -8.34 5.45 4.93
N GLY A 51 -8.11 5.47 6.25
CA GLY A 51 -8.94 6.19 7.21
C GLY A 51 -8.75 7.72 7.22
N LYS A 52 -9.54 8.42 8.05
CA LYS A 52 -9.57 9.89 8.14
C LYS A 52 -8.20 10.52 8.44
N LYS A 53 -7.43 9.94 9.37
CA LYS A 53 -6.11 10.47 9.79
C LYS A 53 -5.07 10.38 8.66
N ALA A 54 -5.01 9.25 7.96
CA ALA A 54 -4.12 9.07 6.81
C ALA A 54 -4.46 10.05 5.67
N LYS A 55 -5.76 10.21 5.34
CA LYS A 55 -6.21 11.18 4.35
C LYS A 55 -5.88 12.64 4.74
N ARG A 56 -6.03 12.99 6.02
CA ARG A 56 -5.66 14.31 6.55
C ARG A 56 -4.15 14.55 6.45
N LYS A 57 -3.32 13.59 6.87
CA LYS A 57 -1.86 13.70 6.83
C LYS A 57 -1.32 13.75 5.40
N ALA A 58 -1.92 13.03 4.46
CA ALA A 58 -1.57 13.15 3.04
C ALA A 58 -1.83 14.57 2.49
N ARG A 59 -2.99 15.16 2.80
CA ARG A 59 -3.30 16.55 2.44
C ARG A 59 -2.37 17.56 3.11
N GLU A 60 -2.07 17.36 4.40
CA GLU A 60 -1.13 18.19 5.14
C GLU A 60 0.27 18.15 4.52
N LYS A 61 0.75 16.96 4.11
CA LYS A 61 2.03 16.80 3.40
C LYS A 61 2.06 17.58 2.08
N GLN A 62 1.00 17.50 1.28
CA GLN A 62 0.88 18.26 0.02
C GLN A 62 0.88 19.77 0.25
N LEU A 63 0.12 20.24 1.24
CA LEU A 63 0.07 21.66 1.60
C LEU A 63 1.42 22.16 2.12
N GLU A 64 2.14 21.34 2.89
CA GLU A 64 3.48 21.69 3.39
C GLU A 64 4.50 21.77 2.27
N GLU A 65 4.45 20.85 1.30
CA GLU A 65 5.29 20.89 0.10
C GLU A 65 5.01 22.16 -0.73
N ALA A 66 3.73 22.49 -0.96
CA ALA A 66 3.35 23.72 -1.65
C ALA A 66 3.84 24.97 -0.92
N ARG A 67 3.71 25.03 0.41
CA ARG A 67 4.25 26.13 1.23
C ARG A 67 5.77 26.22 1.17
N ARG A 68 6.47 25.08 1.18
CA ARG A 68 7.93 25.00 1.04
C ARG A 68 8.36 25.57 -0.31
N LEU A 69 7.72 25.15 -1.41
CA LEU A 69 8.02 25.64 -2.76
C LEU A 69 7.76 27.13 -2.90
N ALA A 70 6.61 27.63 -2.45
CA ALA A 70 6.29 29.06 -2.49
C ALA A 70 7.27 29.91 -1.66
N SER A 71 7.64 29.45 -0.48
CA SER A 71 8.64 30.14 0.37
C SER A 71 10.03 30.10 -0.25
N LEU A 72 10.37 29.02 -0.93
CA LEU A 72 11.65 28.85 -1.62
C LEU A 72 11.74 29.75 -2.86
N GLN A 73 10.65 29.87 -3.63
CA GLN A 73 10.55 30.82 -4.73
C GLN A 73 10.78 32.26 -4.22
N LYS A 74 10.03 32.71 -3.21
CA LYS A 74 10.21 34.05 -2.63
C LYS A 74 11.64 34.28 -2.14
N ARG A 75 12.26 33.27 -1.53
CA ARG A 75 13.66 33.36 -1.08
C ARG A 75 14.64 33.45 -2.25
N ARG A 76 14.40 32.72 -3.35
CA ARG A 76 15.22 32.80 -4.56
C ARG A 76 15.13 34.20 -5.17
N GLU A 77 13.92 34.76 -5.26
CA GLU A 77 13.69 36.13 -5.78
C GLU A 77 14.41 37.17 -4.92
N LEU A 78 14.28 37.11 -3.59
CA LEU A 78 14.98 38.03 -2.69
C LEU A 78 16.50 37.87 -2.78
N LYS A 79 17.00 36.64 -2.88
CA LYS A 79 18.45 36.39 -3.04
C LYS A 79 18.97 36.88 -4.39
N ALA A 80 18.20 36.70 -5.46
CA ALA A 80 18.54 37.20 -6.80
C ALA A 80 18.55 38.74 -6.83
N ALA A 81 17.66 39.38 -6.06
CA ALA A 81 17.67 40.82 -5.82
C ALA A 81 18.76 41.29 -4.83
N GLY A 82 19.57 40.38 -4.27
CA GLY A 82 20.62 40.70 -3.31
C GLY A 82 20.15 41.04 -1.88
N ILE A 83 18.88 40.82 -1.56
CA ILE A 83 18.32 41.11 -0.24
C ILE A 83 18.53 39.91 0.70
N GLU A 84 19.41 40.08 1.68
CA GLU A 84 19.67 39.07 2.70
C GLU A 84 18.61 39.07 3.81
N VAL A 85 17.72 38.08 3.76
CA VAL A 85 16.73 37.88 4.83
C VAL A 85 17.31 37.01 5.95
N ARG A 86 17.37 37.57 7.16
CA ARG A 86 17.71 36.81 8.37
C ARG A 86 16.66 35.73 8.64
N LYS A 87 17.07 34.47 8.62
CA LYS A 87 16.19 33.34 8.97
C LYS A 87 15.96 33.33 10.49
N ARG A 88 14.69 33.40 10.93
CA ARG A 88 14.35 33.13 12.34
C ARG A 88 14.53 31.64 12.61
N LYS A 89 15.47 31.28 13.50
CA LYS A 89 15.59 29.91 14.00
C LYS A 89 14.37 29.61 14.88
N ARG A 90 13.50 28.72 14.42
CA ARG A 90 12.46 28.12 15.27
C ARG A 90 12.97 26.77 15.76
N LYS A 91 13.42 26.71 17.03
CA LYS A 91 13.11 25.67 18.03
C LYS A 91 13.98 25.84 19.29
N ARG A 92 13.34 25.68 20.46
CA ARG A 92 13.98 25.57 21.79
C ARG A 92 14.29 24.12 22.18
N ARG A 93 13.80 23.15 21.40
CA ARG A 93 13.91 21.70 21.62
C ARG A 93 14.14 20.96 20.30
N GLY A 94 15.20 20.16 20.21
CA GLY A 94 15.57 19.34 19.05
C GLY A 94 17.03 19.51 18.62
N ILE A 95 17.57 18.52 17.91
CA ILE A 95 18.93 18.50 17.36
C ILE A 95 18.94 19.13 15.96
N ASP A 96 19.95 19.95 15.65
CA ASP A 96 20.15 20.52 14.32
C ASP A 96 21.06 19.60 13.49
N TYR A 97 20.43 18.72 12.70
CA TYR A 97 21.11 17.73 11.85
C TYR A 97 22.09 18.32 10.83
N ASN A 98 21.99 19.60 10.51
CA ASN A 98 22.92 20.25 9.58
C ASN A 98 24.12 20.88 10.28
N ALA A 99 24.03 21.14 11.59
CA ALA A 99 25.09 21.81 12.36
C ALA A 99 26.04 20.81 13.03
N GLU A 100 25.53 19.65 13.42
CA GLU A 100 26.29 18.61 14.13
C GLU A 100 25.85 17.21 13.70
N ILE A 101 26.72 16.22 13.95
CA ILE A 101 26.37 14.81 13.85
C ILE A 101 25.64 14.43 15.16
N PRO A 102 24.32 14.15 15.13
CA PRO A 102 23.49 14.08 16.35
C PRO A 102 23.98 13.13 17.44
N PHE A 103 24.34 11.91 17.05
CA PHE A 103 24.79 10.85 17.95
C PHE A 103 26.09 10.27 17.38
N GLU A 104 27.10 11.13 17.24
CA GLU A 104 28.41 10.73 16.72
C GLU A 104 29.02 9.63 17.59
N LYS A 105 29.21 8.46 17.00
CA LYS A 105 30.03 7.39 17.56
C LYS A 105 31.27 7.26 16.70
N ARG A 106 32.40 7.69 17.24
CA ARG A 106 33.67 7.59 16.51
C ARG A 106 34.03 6.13 16.27
N PRO A 107 34.53 5.79 15.07
CA PRO A 107 35.04 4.45 14.82
C PRO A 107 36.13 4.12 15.85
N PRO A 108 36.16 2.89 16.39
CA PRO A 108 37.20 2.52 17.34
C PRO A 108 38.57 2.55 16.65
N PRO A 109 39.64 2.97 17.36
CA PRO A 109 40.98 2.98 16.79
C PRO A 109 41.42 1.55 16.43
N GLY A 110 41.96 1.39 15.22
CA GLY A 110 42.49 0.13 14.71
C GLY A 110 44.01 0.09 14.70
N PHE A 111 44.57 -1.02 14.20
CA PHE A 111 46.02 -1.20 14.05
C PHE A 111 46.61 -0.53 12.81
N TYR A 112 45.77 -0.13 11.86
CA TYR A 112 46.18 0.53 10.61
C TYR A 112 45.93 2.03 10.70
N ASP A 113 46.85 2.82 10.15
CA ASP A 113 46.70 4.26 10.00
C ASP A 113 45.68 4.56 8.89
N VAL A 114 44.77 5.50 9.15
CA VAL A 114 43.66 5.91 8.27
C VAL A 114 43.69 7.40 7.96
N THR A 115 44.70 8.14 8.42
CA THR A 115 44.82 9.60 8.24
C THR A 115 44.76 10.01 6.77
N ASP A 116 45.50 9.30 5.89
CA ASP A 116 45.49 9.55 4.44
C ASP A 116 44.11 9.34 3.79
N GLU A 117 43.27 8.47 4.38
CA GLU A 117 41.93 8.17 3.86
C GLU A 117 40.89 9.20 4.32
N GLU A 118 41.04 9.72 5.53
CA GLU A 118 40.17 10.74 6.13
C GLU A 118 40.29 12.09 5.41
N ASP A 119 41.49 12.42 4.93
CA ASP A 119 41.76 13.66 4.19
C ASP A 119 41.25 13.64 2.74
N ARG A 120 40.72 12.51 2.26
CA ARG A 120 40.12 12.45 0.92
C ARG A 120 38.85 13.32 0.88
N PRO A 121 38.78 14.31 -0.03
CA PRO A 121 37.61 15.17 -0.14
C PRO A 121 36.40 14.32 -0.54
N ALA A 122 35.31 14.44 0.21
CA ALA A 122 34.05 13.79 -0.14
C ALA A 122 33.58 14.25 -1.53
N ASP A 123 33.11 13.31 -2.34
CA ASP A 123 32.58 13.61 -3.68
C ASP A 123 31.29 14.43 -3.52
N GLN A 124 31.40 15.75 -3.76
CA GLN A 124 30.28 16.66 -3.66
C GLN A 124 29.58 16.77 -5.02
N PRO A 125 28.24 16.70 -5.06
CA PRO A 125 27.51 16.85 -6.31
C PRO A 125 27.77 18.24 -6.91
N LYS A 126 28.07 18.26 -8.22
CA LYS A 126 28.29 19.49 -8.98
C LYS A 126 26.96 20.14 -9.31
N PHE A 127 26.72 21.35 -8.79
CA PHE A 127 25.52 22.13 -9.14
C PHE A 127 25.58 22.59 -10.61
N PRO A 128 24.46 22.54 -11.36
CA PRO A 128 23.06 22.37 -10.90
C PRO A 128 22.54 20.92 -10.99
N THR A 129 22.52 20.21 -9.86
CA THR A 129 21.88 18.88 -9.74
C THR A 129 20.42 19.03 -9.32
N THR A 130 19.51 18.25 -9.91
CA THR A 130 18.11 18.21 -9.47
C THR A 130 17.95 17.36 -8.21
N VAL A 131 16.86 17.55 -7.46
CA VAL A 131 16.58 16.70 -6.28
C VAL A 131 16.36 15.24 -6.71
N GLU A 132 15.77 15.03 -7.89
CA GLU A 132 15.52 13.69 -8.43
C GLU A 132 16.83 12.96 -8.80
N GLU A 133 17.83 13.67 -9.30
CA GLU A 133 19.16 13.10 -9.57
C GLU A 133 19.90 12.73 -8.28
N LEU A 134 19.72 13.51 -7.21
CA LEU A 134 20.32 13.21 -5.89
C LEU A 134 19.64 12.03 -5.20
N GLU A 135 18.31 11.91 -5.31
CA GLU A 135 17.53 10.82 -4.69
C GLU A 135 17.49 9.53 -5.54
N GLY A 136 17.69 9.65 -6.87
CA GLY A 136 17.62 8.56 -7.84
C GLY A 136 16.19 8.20 -8.29
N GLU A 137 16.08 7.27 -9.25
CA GLU A 137 14.77 6.79 -9.76
C GLU A 137 13.96 6.08 -8.65
N ARG A 138 12.72 6.52 -8.42
CA ARG A 138 11.82 5.85 -7.47
C ARG A 138 11.41 4.48 -7.99
N ARG A 139 11.33 3.51 -7.08
CA ARG A 139 10.93 2.12 -7.39
C ARG A 139 9.60 2.05 -8.16
N ILE A 140 8.62 2.86 -7.76
CA ILE A 140 7.29 2.91 -8.38
C ILE A 140 7.37 3.34 -9.84
N ASP A 141 8.20 4.33 -10.15
CA ASP A 141 8.34 4.86 -11.51
C ASP A 141 9.03 3.84 -12.43
N LYS A 142 10.06 3.15 -11.91
CA LYS A 142 10.74 2.05 -12.61
C LYS A 142 9.80 0.87 -12.88
N GLU A 143 9.01 0.45 -11.88
CA GLU A 143 8.02 -0.62 -12.03
C GLU A 143 6.92 -0.25 -13.02
N ALA A 144 6.39 0.97 -12.93
CA ALA A 144 5.38 1.46 -13.87
C ALA A 144 5.89 1.49 -15.31
N ARG A 145 7.17 1.85 -15.52
CA ARG A 145 7.81 1.81 -16.84
C ARG A 145 7.87 0.37 -17.39
N LEU A 146 8.32 -0.59 -16.59
CA LEU A 146 8.38 -2.00 -17.00
C LEU A 146 6.98 -2.56 -17.28
N ARG A 147 6.01 -2.30 -16.41
CA ARG A 147 4.63 -2.74 -16.59
C ARG A 147 4.00 -2.19 -17.87
N ARG A 148 4.25 -0.94 -18.22
CA ARG A 148 3.80 -0.36 -19.50
C ARG A 148 4.44 -1.06 -20.70
N GLN A 149 5.73 -1.38 -20.62
CA GLN A 149 6.42 -2.11 -21.68
C GLN A 149 5.84 -3.52 -21.86
N ASP A 150 5.55 -4.23 -20.77
CA ASP A 150 4.96 -5.57 -20.83
C ASP A 150 3.54 -5.54 -21.41
N ILE A 151 2.71 -4.57 -21.00
CA ILE A 151 1.37 -4.37 -21.58
C ILE A 151 1.47 -4.11 -23.09
N ALA A 152 2.41 -3.26 -23.52
CA ALA A 152 2.60 -2.96 -24.94
C ALA A 152 3.04 -4.20 -25.72
N LYS A 153 3.98 -5.00 -25.19
CA LYS A 153 4.43 -6.24 -25.80
C LYS A 153 3.29 -7.26 -25.92
N ASN A 154 2.52 -7.46 -24.85
CA ASN A 154 1.39 -8.39 -24.85
C ASN A 154 0.32 -7.96 -25.86
N LYS A 155 0.02 -6.66 -25.95
CA LYS A 155 -0.93 -6.14 -26.94
C LYS A 155 -0.46 -6.38 -28.39
N ILE A 156 0.83 -6.23 -28.66
CA ILE A 156 1.40 -6.54 -29.98
C ILE A 156 1.29 -8.04 -30.28
N ALA A 157 1.61 -8.89 -29.30
CA ALA A 157 1.49 -10.34 -29.44
C ALA A 157 0.04 -10.79 -29.69
N GLU A 158 -0.93 -10.22 -28.97
CA GLU A 158 -2.36 -10.46 -29.19
C GLU A 158 -2.81 -10.06 -30.61
N CYS A 159 -2.30 -8.94 -31.15
CA CYS A 159 -2.65 -8.50 -32.50
C CYS A 159 -1.98 -9.33 -33.62
N GLN A 160 -0.76 -9.83 -33.38
CA GLN A 160 -0.01 -10.60 -34.38
C GLN A 160 -0.41 -12.09 -34.40
N ASP A 161 -0.67 -12.67 -33.23
CA ASP A 161 -1.02 -14.09 -33.07
C ASP A 161 -2.00 -14.29 -31.90
N ALA A 162 -3.26 -13.94 -32.15
CA ALA A 162 -4.35 -14.10 -31.19
C ALA A 162 -4.48 -15.55 -30.63
N PRO A 163 -4.46 -16.62 -31.43
CA PRO A 163 -4.62 -17.98 -30.88
C PRO A 163 -3.44 -18.41 -30.01
N ALA A 164 -2.19 -18.09 -30.37
CA ALA A 164 -1.05 -18.41 -29.50
C ALA A 164 -1.06 -17.59 -28.20
N ALA A 165 -1.44 -16.31 -28.26
CA ALA A 165 -1.59 -15.47 -27.07
C ALA A 165 -2.67 -15.99 -26.12
N ILE A 166 -3.82 -16.43 -26.65
CA ILE A 166 -4.91 -17.04 -25.87
C ILE A 166 -4.46 -18.36 -25.22
N MET A 167 -3.72 -19.21 -25.94
CA MET A 167 -3.17 -20.44 -25.37
C MET A 167 -2.19 -20.15 -24.22
N GLN A 168 -1.32 -19.15 -24.36
CA GLN A 168 -0.40 -18.74 -23.30
C GLN A 168 -1.14 -18.14 -22.10
N ALA A 169 -2.13 -17.29 -22.33
CA ALA A 169 -2.96 -16.72 -21.27
C ALA A 169 -3.73 -17.82 -20.51
N ASN A 170 -4.33 -18.77 -21.22
CA ASN A 170 -5.00 -19.91 -20.62
C ASN A 170 -4.03 -20.80 -19.84
N LYS A 171 -2.79 -20.99 -20.34
CA LYS A 171 -1.77 -21.76 -19.65
C LYS A 171 -1.33 -21.14 -18.32
N LEU A 172 -1.23 -19.80 -18.27
CA LEU A 172 -0.88 -19.05 -17.07
C LEU A 172 -2.04 -18.97 -16.06
N ASN A 173 -3.28 -19.02 -16.54
CA ASN A 173 -4.49 -18.93 -15.71
C ASN A 173 -5.07 -20.30 -15.33
N ASP A 174 -4.37 -21.38 -15.68
CA ASP A 174 -4.82 -22.76 -15.50
C ASP A 174 -4.82 -23.15 -14.01
N PRO A 175 -5.99 -23.34 -13.37
CA PRO A 175 -6.08 -23.64 -11.94
C PRO A 175 -5.49 -25.00 -11.58
N GLU A 176 -5.29 -25.90 -12.55
CA GLU A 176 -4.61 -27.18 -12.31
C GLU A 176 -3.16 -26.97 -11.87
N THR A 177 -2.49 -25.92 -12.33
CA THR A 177 -1.12 -25.59 -11.89
C THR A 177 -1.08 -25.17 -10.42
N VAL A 178 -2.12 -24.50 -9.93
CA VAL A 178 -2.29 -24.13 -8.52
C VAL A 178 -2.66 -25.35 -7.67
N ARG A 179 -3.45 -26.29 -8.22
CA ARG A 179 -3.82 -27.56 -7.57
C ARG A 179 -2.65 -28.55 -7.45
N LYS A 180 -1.58 -28.41 -8.24
CA LYS A 180 -0.35 -29.22 -8.14
C LYS A 180 0.53 -28.90 -6.94
N ARG A 181 0.16 -27.93 -6.09
CA ARG A 181 0.82 -27.75 -4.79
C ARG A 181 0.54 -28.98 -3.94
N SER A 182 1.58 -29.76 -3.65
CA SER A 182 1.49 -30.88 -2.70
C SER A 182 0.97 -30.36 -1.36
N LYS A 183 0.15 -31.16 -0.67
CA LYS A 183 -0.26 -30.86 0.72
C LYS A 183 1.01 -30.60 1.52
N LEU A 184 1.07 -29.47 2.21
CA LEU A 184 2.19 -29.12 3.08
C LEU A 184 2.23 -30.15 4.22
N MET A 185 3.13 -31.12 4.09
CA MET A 185 3.37 -32.14 5.11
C MET A 185 4.21 -31.50 6.21
N LEU A 186 3.55 -30.76 7.10
CA LEU A 186 4.19 -30.30 8.32
C LEU A 186 4.46 -31.49 9.24
N PRO A 187 5.60 -31.50 9.96
CA PRO A 187 5.80 -32.48 11.02
C PRO A 187 4.64 -32.37 12.02
N PRO A 188 4.15 -33.51 12.55
CA PRO A 188 3.12 -33.49 13.57
C PRO A 188 3.60 -32.66 14.77
N PRO A 189 2.70 -31.97 15.48
CA PRO A 189 3.06 -31.19 16.65
C PRO A 189 3.84 -32.07 17.63
N GLN A 190 4.99 -31.57 18.09
CA GLN A 190 5.85 -32.30 19.03
C GLN A 190 5.27 -32.32 20.45
N ILE A 191 4.29 -31.45 20.71
CA ILE A 191 3.65 -31.26 22.00
C ILE A 191 2.22 -31.76 21.88
N SER A 192 1.81 -32.61 22.82
CA SER A 192 0.44 -33.12 22.90
C SER A 192 -0.53 -32.05 23.45
N ASP A 193 -1.82 -32.15 23.13
CA ASP A 193 -2.83 -31.17 23.59
C ASP A 193 -2.87 -31.06 25.13
N HIS A 194 -2.54 -32.14 25.84
CA HIS A 194 -2.44 -32.14 27.31
C HIS A 194 -1.28 -31.30 27.83
N GLU A 195 -0.09 -31.41 27.23
CA GLU A 195 1.07 -30.60 27.59
C GLU A 195 0.83 -29.12 27.27
N LEU A 196 0.12 -28.83 26.18
CA LEU A 196 -0.34 -27.48 25.82
C LEU A 196 -1.27 -26.88 26.89
N GLU A 197 -2.19 -27.70 27.42
CA GLU A 197 -3.11 -27.28 28.48
C GLU A 197 -2.38 -27.04 29.81
N GLU A 198 -1.37 -27.84 30.14
CA GLU A 198 -0.51 -27.65 31.32
C GLU A 198 0.35 -26.40 31.20
N ILE A 199 0.95 -26.15 30.03
CA ILE A 199 1.70 -24.92 29.75
C ILE A 199 0.78 -23.70 29.84
N ALA A 200 -0.45 -23.78 29.32
CA ALA A 200 -1.43 -22.69 29.42
C ALA A 200 -1.84 -22.41 30.87
N LYS A 201 -2.04 -23.45 31.69
CA LYS A 201 -2.33 -23.32 33.12
C LYS A 201 -1.14 -22.75 33.90
N MET A 202 0.09 -23.17 33.60
CA MET A 202 1.29 -22.59 34.19
C MET A 202 1.49 -21.12 33.78
N GLY A 203 1.21 -20.77 32.52
CA GLY A 203 1.24 -19.39 32.04
C GLY A 203 0.24 -18.50 32.77
N TYR A 204 -0.99 -18.97 32.98
CA TYR A 204 -2.01 -18.29 33.78
C TYR A 204 -1.60 -18.11 35.24
N ALA A 205 -0.97 -19.13 35.84
CA ALA A 205 -0.46 -19.04 37.20
C ALA A 205 0.69 -18.02 37.32
N SER A 206 1.56 -17.94 36.31
CA SER A 206 2.65 -16.96 36.25
C SER A 206 2.13 -15.52 36.08
N ASP A 207 1.12 -15.29 35.23
CA ASP A 207 0.52 -13.96 35.04
C ASP A 207 -0.24 -13.47 36.29
N LEU A 208 -0.90 -14.38 37.02
CA LEU A 208 -1.56 -14.06 38.28
C LEU A 208 -0.57 -13.71 39.41
N LEU A 209 0.64 -14.27 39.37
CA LEU A 209 1.71 -13.93 40.30
C LEU A 209 2.39 -12.60 39.92
N ALA A 210 2.60 -12.34 38.63
CA ALA A 210 3.20 -11.09 38.14
C ALA A 210 2.28 -9.86 38.24
N GLY A 211 0.96 -10.06 38.33
CA GLY A 211 -0.02 -8.99 38.56
C GLY A 211 -0.28 -8.64 40.04
N ASN A 212 0.37 -9.34 40.97
CA ASN A 212 0.24 -9.15 42.42
C ASN A 212 1.51 -8.56 43.09
N GLU A 213 2.45 -8.04 42.29
CA GLU A 213 3.51 -7.11 42.73
C GLU A 213 3.22 -5.67 42.28
#